data_AF-A0A4V5NYE5-F1
#
_entry.id   AF-A0A4V5NYE5-F1
#
_cell.length_a   1.000
_cell.length_b   1.000
_cell.length_c   1.000
_cell.angle_alpha   90.00
_cell.angle_beta   90.00
_cell.angle_gamma   90.00
#
_symmetry.space_group_name_H-M   'P 1'
#
loop_
_entity.id
_entity.type
_entity.pdbx_description
1 polymer ?
#
loop_
_entity_poly.entity_id
_entity_poly.type
_entity_poly.pdbx_seq_one_letter_code
_entity_poly.pdbx_strand_id
1 'polypeptide(L)'
;MEFIQIIFKDMIVNNPSWRYGKILLKYSGNNIQLLNNNLRLDKVALSNEMINGYDEKLIFKINLFDNAEILLSLKSLNIFIKKDVWEIQESSLNSVTSIIVDNEYIIVKGSLSFCKEINEANRYLDTYEYDIIFENNGILISKLQEEDISFLDFR
;
A
#
# COMPACT_ATOMS: atom_id res chain seq x y z
N MET A 1 6.34 2.58 -25.34
CA MET A 1 5.33 2.33 -24.30
C MET A 1 5.39 0.84 -23.90
N GLU A 2 6.56 0.34 -23.50
CA GLU A 2 6.80 -1.12 -23.33
C GLU A 2 7.27 -1.51 -21.91
N PHE A 3 7.55 -0.53 -21.04
CA PHE A 3 8.19 -0.80 -19.75
C PHE A 3 7.26 -1.48 -18.72
N ILE A 4 5.95 -1.25 -18.79
CA ILE A 4 4.98 -1.75 -17.81
C ILE A 4 4.53 -3.19 -18.17
N GLN A 5 4.40 -3.52 -19.45
CA GLN A 5 3.97 -4.85 -19.91
C GLN A 5 4.92 -5.99 -19.50
N ILE A 6 6.22 -5.71 -19.36
CA ILE A 6 7.23 -6.74 -19.11
C ILE A 6 7.15 -7.30 -17.68
N ILE A 7 6.70 -6.50 -16.70
CA ILE A 7 6.58 -6.96 -15.29
C ILE A 7 5.31 -7.82 -15.09
N PHE A 8 4.26 -7.59 -15.88
CA PHE A 8 2.95 -8.22 -15.68
C PHE A 8 2.70 -9.50 -16.48
N LYS A 9 3.53 -9.80 -17.50
CA LYS A 9 3.25 -10.88 -18.45
C LYS A 9 3.17 -12.28 -17.81
N ASP A 10 3.78 -12.48 -16.65
CA ASP A 10 3.77 -13.75 -15.90
C ASP A 10 2.99 -13.70 -14.57
N MET A 11 2.45 -12.54 -14.18
CA MET A 11 1.64 -12.40 -12.97
C MET A 11 0.18 -12.22 -13.36
N ILE A 12 -0.57 -13.32 -13.33
CA ILE A 12 -2.01 -13.29 -13.61
C ILE A 12 -2.73 -12.49 -12.50
N VAL A 13 -2.89 -11.18 -12.74
CA VAL A 13 -3.74 -10.27 -11.96
C VAL A 13 -5.20 -10.59 -12.32
N ASN A 14 -5.74 -11.69 -11.79
CA ASN A 14 -7.12 -12.09 -12.07
C ASN A 14 -8.12 -11.09 -11.43
N ASN A 15 -8.91 -10.42 -12.28
CA ASN A 15 -10.09 -9.58 -11.98
C ASN A 15 -9.90 -8.51 -10.88
N PRO A 16 -8.96 -7.56 -11.01
CA PRO A 16 -8.99 -6.35 -10.20
C PRO A 16 -10.26 -5.56 -10.52
N SER A 17 -10.77 -4.83 -9.55
CA SER A 17 -11.89 -3.89 -9.71
C SER A 17 -11.57 -2.63 -8.93
N TRP A 18 -12.30 -1.54 -9.17
CA TRP A 18 -12.07 -0.29 -8.43
C TRP A 18 -12.23 -0.42 -6.90
N ARG A 19 -12.99 -1.41 -6.39
CA ARG A 19 -13.11 -1.67 -4.94
C ARG A 19 -12.10 -2.70 -4.43
N TYR A 20 -11.66 -3.61 -5.29
CA TYR A 20 -10.83 -4.75 -4.92
C TYR A 20 -9.63 -4.84 -5.86
N GLY A 21 -8.47 -4.40 -5.39
CA GLY A 21 -7.22 -4.45 -6.13
C GLY A 21 -6.35 -5.64 -5.76
N LYS A 22 -5.13 -5.63 -6.30
CA LYS A 22 -4.03 -6.51 -5.91
C LYS A 22 -2.90 -5.68 -5.34
N ILE A 23 -2.28 -6.15 -4.27
CA ILE A 23 -1.06 -5.57 -3.72
C ILE A 23 0.10 -6.53 -3.90
N LEU A 24 1.18 -6.03 -4.47
CA LEU A 24 2.50 -6.65 -4.46
C LEU A 24 3.29 -6.01 -3.33
N LEU A 25 3.55 -6.75 -2.25
CA LEU A 25 4.30 -6.29 -1.11
C LEU A 25 5.68 -6.94 -1.12
N LYS A 26 6.73 -6.13 -1.12
CA LYS A 26 8.12 -6.59 -1.08
C LYS A 26 8.77 -6.17 0.22
N TYR A 27 9.46 -7.09 0.89
CA TYR A 27 10.27 -6.77 2.05
C TYR A 27 11.67 -6.31 1.61
N SER A 28 12.10 -5.14 2.11
CA SER A 28 13.41 -4.55 1.81
C SER A 28 14.18 -4.09 3.06
N GLY A 29 13.71 -4.46 4.26
CA GLY A 29 14.39 -4.19 5.52
C GLY A 29 15.55 -5.14 5.83
N ASN A 30 16.08 -5.03 7.05
CA ASN A 30 17.29 -5.74 7.50
C ASN A 30 17.04 -7.01 8.33
N ASN A 31 15.79 -7.42 8.51
CA ASN A 31 15.42 -8.63 9.25
C ASN A 31 15.66 -9.89 8.40
N ILE A 32 16.66 -10.67 8.78
CA ILE A 32 17.09 -11.89 8.07
C ILE A 32 15.96 -12.92 7.90
N GLN A 33 15.03 -13.01 8.86
CA GLN A 33 13.92 -13.95 8.75
C GLN A 33 12.92 -13.55 7.66
N LEU A 34 12.68 -12.25 7.50
CA LEU A 34 11.76 -11.70 6.51
C LEU A 34 12.43 -11.57 5.13
N LEU A 35 13.75 -11.42 5.06
CA LEU A 35 14.50 -11.37 3.79
C LEU A 35 14.25 -12.60 2.89
N ASN A 36 13.96 -13.76 3.46
CA ASN A 36 13.63 -14.97 2.69
C ASN A 36 12.22 -14.92 2.07
N ASN A 37 11.30 -14.15 2.65
CA ASN A 37 9.96 -13.92 2.12
C ASN A 37 9.92 -12.54 1.44
N ASN A 38 10.70 -12.40 0.36
CA ASN A 38 10.93 -11.09 -0.24
C ASN A 38 9.72 -10.49 -0.96
N LEU A 39 8.73 -11.29 -1.40
CA LEU A 39 7.56 -10.80 -2.15
C LEU A 39 6.28 -11.57 -1.78
N ARG A 40 5.17 -10.84 -1.62
CA ARG A 40 3.83 -11.40 -1.43
C ARG A 40 2.80 -10.68 -2.29
N LEU A 41 1.84 -11.44 -2.81
CA LEU A 41 0.74 -10.94 -3.62
C LEU A 41 -0.59 -11.22 -2.92
N ASP A 42 -1.29 -10.16 -2.49
CA ASP A 42 -2.57 -10.27 -1.80
C ASP A 42 -3.68 -9.50 -2.50
N LYS A 43 -4.92 -9.85 -2.19
CA LYS A 43 -6.09 -9.03 -2.55
C LYS A 43 -6.23 -7.90 -1.53
N VAL A 44 -6.51 -6.70 -2.00
CA VAL A 44 -6.75 -5.54 -1.13
C VAL A 44 -8.09 -4.89 -1.47
N ALA A 45 -8.77 -4.35 -0.46
CA ALA A 45 -10.01 -3.62 -0.64
C ALA A 45 -9.80 -2.13 -0.32
N LEU A 46 -10.46 -1.26 -1.08
CA LEU A 46 -10.57 0.15 -0.80
C LEU A 46 -11.79 0.42 0.09
N SER A 47 -11.55 1.06 1.23
CA SER A 47 -12.61 1.50 2.15
C SER A 47 -12.46 2.96 2.55
N ASN A 48 -13.54 3.50 3.13
CA ASN A 48 -13.54 4.79 3.83
C ASN A 48 -14.02 4.48 5.24
N GLU A 49 -13.24 4.86 6.26
CA GLU A 49 -13.49 4.45 7.64
C GLU A 49 -13.16 5.56 8.64
N MET A 50 -13.89 5.59 9.75
CA MET A 50 -13.58 6.41 10.92
C MET A 50 -12.66 5.60 11.83
N ILE A 51 -11.39 5.98 11.91
CA ILE A 51 -10.39 5.27 12.72
C ILE A 51 -9.98 6.19 13.86
N ASN A 52 -10.36 5.87 15.10
CA ASN A 52 -10.05 6.67 16.30
C ASN A 52 -10.35 8.19 16.16
N GLY A 53 -11.44 8.54 15.47
CA GLY A 53 -11.82 9.93 15.20
C GLY A 53 -11.17 10.57 13.97
N TYR A 54 -10.30 9.86 13.25
CA TYR A 54 -9.74 10.29 11.96
C TYR A 54 -10.63 9.80 10.79
N ASP A 55 -11.16 10.73 9.98
CA ASP A 55 -11.97 10.40 8.81
C ASP A 55 -11.06 10.08 7.64
N GLU A 56 -10.79 8.79 7.48
CA GLU A 56 -9.81 8.30 6.53
C GLU A 56 -10.52 7.80 5.26
N LYS A 57 -9.98 8.21 4.11
CA LYS A 57 -10.54 7.94 2.79
C LYS A 57 -9.53 7.14 1.97
N LEU A 58 -10.05 6.27 1.11
CA LEU A 58 -9.23 5.43 0.23
C LEU A 58 -8.16 4.65 1.00
N ILE A 59 -8.62 3.91 2.01
CA ILE A 59 -7.78 3.12 2.91
C ILE A 59 -7.63 1.70 2.37
N PHE A 60 -6.45 1.14 2.57
CA PHE A 60 -6.13 -0.25 2.30
C PHE A 60 -5.83 -1.01 3.58
N LYS A 61 -6.46 -2.17 3.77
CA LYS A 61 -6.03 -3.15 4.77
C LYS A 61 -5.02 -4.12 4.18
N ILE A 62 -3.86 -4.22 4.80
CA ILE A 62 -2.74 -5.08 4.38
C ILE A 62 -2.25 -5.83 5.60
N ASN A 63 -1.96 -7.12 5.46
CA ASN A 63 -1.20 -7.85 6.47
C ASN A 63 0.27 -7.80 6.07
N LEU A 64 1.22 -7.71 6.99
CA LEU A 64 2.66 -7.83 6.73
C LEU A 64 3.14 -9.29 6.78
N PHE A 65 4.39 -9.56 6.45
CA PHE A 65 4.96 -10.91 6.47
C PHE A 65 5.03 -11.51 7.89
N ASP A 66 5.14 -10.66 8.90
CA ASP A 66 5.02 -11.03 10.32
C ASP A 66 3.55 -11.14 10.80
N ASN A 67 2.58 -11.08 9.87
CA ASN A 67 1.13 -11.08 10.09
C ASN A 67 0.57 -9.84 10.82
N ALA A 68 1.35 -8.77 11.00
CA ALA A 68 0.81 -7.52 11.52
C ALA A 68 -0.22 -6.94 10.55
N GLU A 69 -1.43 -6.62 11.03
CA GLU A 69 -2.45 -5.96 10.19
C GLU A 69 -2.27 -4.44 10.21
N ILE A 70 -2.34 -3.85 9.02
CA ILE A 70 -2.05 -2.45 8.76
C ILE A 70 -3.14 -1.82 7.91
N LEU A 71 -3.52 -0.58 8.25
CA LEU A 71 -4.29 0.29 7.37
C LEU A 71 -3.40 1.41 6.82
N LEU A 72 -3.42 1.58 5.50
CA LEU A 72 -2.72 2.65 4.80
C LEU A 72 -3.74 3.58 4.13
N SER A 73 -3.67 4.87 4.45
CA SER A 73 -4.47 5.90 3.77
C SER A 73 -3.70 6.49 2.59
N LEU A 74 -4.36 6.64 1.44
CA LEU A 74 -3.79 7.38 0.31
C LEU A 74 -3.75 8.89 0.53
N LYS A 75 -4.63 9.42 1.38
CA LYS A 75 -4.80 10.87 1.56
C LYS A 75 -3.92 11.41 2.67
N SER A 76 -4.10 10.89 3.89
CA SER A 76 -3.37 11.38 5.06
C SER A 76 -1.95 10.86 5.11
N LEU A 77 -1.66 9.79 4.36
CA LEU A 77 -0.42 9.03 4.42
C LEU A 77 -0.16 8.42 5.81
N ASN A 78 -1.17 8.41 6.69
CA ASN A 78 -1.07 7.76 7.99
C ASN A 78 -0.93 6.24 7.84
N ILE A 79 -0.21 5.64 8.79
CA ILE A 79 -0.19 4.20 8.99
C ILE A 79 -0.87 3.90 10.32
N PHE A 80 -1.86 3.01 10.27
CA PHE A 80 -2.48 2.45 11.47
C PHE A 80 -2.11 0.98 11.60
N ILE A 81 -1.68 0.55 12.78
CA ILE A 81 -1.41 -0.85 13.09
C ILE A 81 -2.48 -1.40 14.02
N LYS A 82 -2.91 -2.64 13.78
CA LYS A 82 -3.84 -3.34 14.66
C LYS A 82 -3.10 -3.96 15.84
N LYS A 83 -3.43 -3.50 17.05
CA LYS A 83 -3.21 -4.23 18.30
C LYS A 83 -4.57 -4.75 18.79
N ASP A 84 -5.09 -4.23 19.90
CA ASP A 84 -6.49 -4.44 20.32
C ASP A 84 -7.43 -3.49 19.55
N VAL A 85 -7.01 -2.23 19.44
CA VAL A 85 -7.62 -1.20 18.60
C VAL A 85 -6.65 -0.81 17.47
N TRP A 86 -7.15 -0.08 16.47
CA TRP A 86 -6.25 0.55 15.50
C TRP A 86 -5.48 1.65 16.22
N GLU A 87 -4.19 1.78 15.99
CA GLU A 87 -3.38 2.86 16.55
C GLU A 87 -2.55 3.49 15.45
N ILE A 88 -2.45 4.83 15.45
CA ILE A 88 -1.53 5.52 14.56
C ILE A 88 -0.10 5.27 15.03
N GLN A 89 0.80 4.94 14.11
CA GLN A 89 2.18 4.73 14.47
C GLN A 89 3.03 5.96 14.14
N GLU A 90 3.25 6.82 15.13
CA GLU A 90 3.94 8.10 14.97
C GLU A 90 5.40 7.97 14.50
N SER A 91 6.06 6.85 14.81
CA SER A 91 7.44 6.56 14.36
C SER A 91 7.49 5.73 13.07
N SER A 92 6.41 5.72 12.29
CA SER A 92 6.35 5.06 11.00
C SER A 92 6.25 6.08 9.86
N LEU A 93 6.76 5.70 8.70
CA LEU A 93 6.69 6.52 7.49
C LEU A 93 5.95 5.72 6.43
N ASN A 94 4.81 6.21 5.95
CA ASN A 94 4.22 5.76 4.69
C ASN A 94 4.36 6.87 3.68
N SER A 95 4.86 6.50 2.51
CA SER A 95 5.03 7.39 1.38
C SER A 95 4.35 6.76 0.18
N VAL A 96 3.38 7.46 -0.39
CA VAL A 96 2.93 7.20 -1.74
C VAL A 96 3.91 7.91 -2.67
N THR A 97 4.72 7.16 -3.41
CA THR A 97 5.76 7.71 -4.28
C THR A 97 5.20 8.14 -5.62
N SER A 98 4.21 7.41 -6.15
CA SER A 98 3.53 7.76 -7.39
C SER A 98 2.20 7.06 -7.50
N ILE A 99 1.22 7.72 -8.11
CA ILE A 99 0.02 7.09 -8.63
C ILE A 99 0.06 7.25 -10.15
N ILE A 100 0.03 6.12 -10.86
CA ILE A 100 0.15 6.05 -12.31
C ILE A 100 -1.16 5.53 -12.87
N VAL A 101 -1.72 6.24 -13.83
CA VAL A 101 -2.94 5.86 -14.54
C VAL A 101 -2.56 5.54 -15.98
N ASP A 102 -2.88 4.32 -16.43
CA ASP A 102 -2.81 3.94 -17.83
C ASP A 102 -4.19 3.53 -18.36
N ASN A 103 -4.25 3.02 -19.58
CA ASN A 103 -5.50 2.65 -20.25
C ASN A 103 -6.28 1.55 -19.51
N GLU A 104 -5.61 0.63 -18.83
CA GLU A 104 -6.21 -0.55 -18.20
C GLU A 104 -6.21 -0.49 -16.67
N TYR A 105 -5.21 0.16 -16.08
CA TYR A 105 -4.93 0.08 -14.64
C TYR A 105 -4.62 1.44 -14.00
N ILE A 106 -4.86 1.48 -12.69
CA ILE A 106 -4.38 2.52 -11.78
C ILE A 106 -3.42 1.84 -10.80
N ILE A 107 -2.17 2.29 -10.81
CA ILE A 107 -1.07 1.71 -10.03
C ILE A 107 -0.62 2.72 -8.98
N VAL A 108 -0.83 2.39 -7.71
CA VAL A 108 -0.29 3.14 -6.57
C VAL A 108 1.02 2.49 -6.16
N LYS A 109 2.10 3.25 -6.18
CA LYS A 109 3.41 2.81 -5.68
C LYS A 109 3.76 3.55 -4.42
N GLY A 110 4.44 2.87 -3.51
CA GLY A 110 4.91 3.49 -2.30
C GLY A 110 5.84 2.61 -1.47
N SER A 111 6.20 3.14 -0.31
CA SER A 111 6.93 2.41 0.69
C SER A 111 6.42 2.74 2.08
N LEU A 112 6.51 1.78 2.98
CA LEU A 112 6.18 1.92 4.38
C LEU A 112 7.34 1.42 5.23
N SER A 113 7.65 2.11 6.33
CA SER A 113 8.75 1.76 7.22
C SER A 113 8.37 1.86 8.69
N PHE A 114 8.86 0.92 9.50
CA PHE A 114 8.65 0.85 10.95
C PHE A 114 9.95 0.81 11.71
N CYS A 115 10.06 1.62 12.76
CA CYS A 115 11.08 1.42 13.76
C CYS A 115 10.70 0.25 14.67
N LYS A 116 11.51 -0.82 14.67
CA LYS A 116 11.37 -1.96 15.58
C LYS A 116 12.47 -1.90 16.62
N GLU A 117 12.09 -2.06 17.88
CA GLU A 117 13.02 -2.10 19.01
C GLU A 117 13.44 -3.54 19.29
N ILE A 118 14.75 -3.77 19.38
CA ILE A 118 15.32 -5.05 19.83
C ILE A 118 15.58 -4.97 21.34
N ASN A 119 16.13 -3.84 21.79
CA ASN A 119 16.35 -3.48 23.18
C ASN A 119 16.53 -1.96 23.33
N GLU A 120 16.73 -1.49 24.56
CA GLU A 120 16.87 -0.06 24.90
C GLU A 120 17.92 0.71 24.07
N ALA A 121 18.95 0.02 23.55
CA ALA A 121 20.03 0.63 22.78
C ALA A 121 19.98 0.33 21.27
N ASN A 122 19.19 -0.66 20.83
CA ASN A 122 19.21 -1.15 19.45
C ASN A 122 17.82 -1.12 18.83
N ARG A 123 17.73 -0.36 17.74
CA ARG A 123 16.55 -0.26 16.90
C ARG A 123 16.95 -0.52 15.45
N TYR A 124 16.05 -1.10 14.68
CA TYR A 124 16.22 -1.26 13.25
C TYR A 124 14.96 -0.80 12.51
N LEU A 125 15.15 -0.46 11.25
CA LEU A 125 14.06 -0.08 10.37
C LEU A 125 13.63 -1.30 9.55
N ASP A 126 12.36 -1.67 9.67
CA ASP A 126 11.69 -2.59 8.78
C ASP A 126 11.05 -1.80 7.65
N THR A 127 11.46 -2.04 6.41
CA THR A 127 10.94 -1.35 5.24
C THR A 127 10.27 -2.34 4.30
N TYR A 128 9.14 -1.90 3.75
CA TYR A 128 8.39 -2.62 2.74
C TYR A 128 8.10 -1.68 1.57
N GLU A 129 8.22 -2.20 0.37
CA GLU A 129 7.81 -1.54 -0.87
C GLU A 129 6.47 -2.14 -1.30
N TYR A 130 5.55 -1.32 -1.80
CA TYR A 130 4.27 -1.81 -2.30
C TYR A 130 3.92 -1.23 -3.67
N ASP A 131 3.33 -2.09 -4.50
CA ASP A 131 2.62 -1.72 -5.71
C ASP A 131 1.17 -2.21 -5.57
N ILE A 132 0.20 -1.30 -5.56
CA ILE A 132 -1.24 -1.61 -5.52
C ILE A 132 -1.86 -1.32 -6.87
N ILE A 133 -2.59 -2.29 -7.41
CA ILE A 133 -3.12 -2.27 -8.76
C ILE A 133 -4.63 -2.38 -8.70
N PHE A 134 -5.29 -1.41 -9.31
CA PHE A 134 -6.73 -1.36 -9.52
C PHE A 134 -7.04 -1.32 -11.01
N GLU A 135 -8.24 -1.77 -11.37
CA GLU A 135 -8.79 -1.55 -12.71
C GLU A 135 -9.08 -0.06 -12.92
N ASN A 136 -8.69 0.46 -14.08
CA ASN A 136 -9.07 1.80 -14.50
C ASN A 136 -10.52 1.80 -15.02
N ASN A 137 -11.45 2.31 -14.23
CA ASN A 137 -12.86 2.41 -14.62
C ASN A 137 -13.48 3.81 -14.46
N GLY A 138 -12.64 4.85 -14.39
CA GLY A 138 -13.05 6.25 -14.18
C GLY A 138 -13.54 6.58 -12.75
N ILE A 139 -14.21 5.66 -12.05
CA ILE A 139 -14.74 5.89 -10.69
C ILE A 139 -13.61 6.17 -9.71
N LEU A 140 -12.54 5.36 -9.73
CA LEU A 140 -11.40 5.57 -8.82
C LEU A 140 -10.66 6.87 -9.15
N ILE A 141 -10.59 7.26 -10.43
CA ILE A 141 -10.01 8.55 -10.84
C ILE A 141 -10.81 9.71 -10.25
N SER A 142 -12.15 9.68 -10.38
CA SER A 142 -13.02 10.70 -9.79
C SER A 142 -12.83 10.80 -8.28
N LYS A 143 -12.71 9.67 -7.57
CA LYS A 143 -12.43 9.68 -6.12
C LYS A 143 -11.07 10.25 -5.76
N LEU A 144 -10.03 9.94 -6.54
CA LEU A 144 -8.70 10.52 -6.33
C LEU A 144 -8.74 12.03 -6.51
N GLN A 145 -9.47 12.52 -7.52
CA GLN A 145 -9.67 13.95 -7.78
C GLN A 145 -10.50 14.64 -6.68
N GLU A 146 -11.59 14.01 -6.21
CA GLU A 146 -12.43 14.51 -5.12
C GLU A 146 -11.65 14.70 -3.81
N GLU A 147 -10.63 13.87 -3.58
CA GLU A 147 -9.79 13.90 -2.38
C GLU A 147 -8.48 14.70 -2.57
N ASP A 148 -8.33 15.44 -3.68
CA ASP A 148 -7.16 16.23 -4.05
C ASP A 148 -5.84 15.42 -4.13
N ILE A 149 -5.92 14.14 -4.53
CA ILE A 149 -4.77 13.26 -4.65
C ILE A 149 -4.18 13.38 -6.06
N SER A 150 -2.89 13.73 -6.13
CA SER A 150 -2.16 13.88 -7.40
C SER A 150 -1.78 12.53 -8.03
N PHE A 151 -1.88 12.45 -9.36
CA PHE A 151 -1.48 11.27 -10.14
C PHE A 151 -0.93 11.66 -11.53
N LEU A 152 -0.21 10.73 -12.15
CA LEU A 152 0.32 10.85 -13.51
C LEU A 152 -0.59 10.06 -14.47
N ASP A 153 -1.10 10.73 -15.49
CA ASP A 153 -2.04 10.15 -16.47
C ASP A 153 -1.37 9.93 -17.83
N PHE A 154 -1.34 8.67 -18.28
CA PHE A 154 -0.68 8.22 -19.52
C PHE A 154 -1.64 7.54 -20.51
N ARG A 155 -2.96 7.70 -20.31
CA ARG A 155 -3.99 7.12 -21.19
C ARG A 155 -3.89 7.62 -22.63
#